data_AF-A0A2V9C710-F1
#
_entry.id   AF-A0A2V9C710-F1
#
_cell.length_a   1.000
_cell.length_b   1.000
_cell.length_c   1.000
_cell.angle_alpha   90.00
_cell.angle_beta   90.00
_cell.angle_gamma   90.00
#
_symmetry.space_group_name_H-M   'P 1'
#
loop_
_entity.id
_entity.type
_entity.pdbx_description
1 polymer ?
#
loop_
_entity_poly.entity_id
_entity_poly.type
_entity_poly.pdbx_seq_one_letter_code
_entity_poly.pdbx_strand_id
1 'polypeptide(L)'
;MAGAHQIRASMNIVDLRQTTVRQIEPLLEEEARHWRDELHWDYRGALELIKRFMEARALAGCVAFEGGMAAGYSFYVLEEQKGLIGGLYVSCKFAQEALGRRLL
;
A
#
# COMPACT_ATOMS: atom_id res chain seq x y z
N MET A 1 25.67 29.13 -10.09
CA MET A 1 25.47 27.68 -10.33
C MET A 1 24.21 27.27 -9.61
N ALA A 2 23.17 26.95 -10.38
CA ALA A 2 21.79 26.84 -9.91
C ALA A 2 21.63 25.68 -8.94
N GLY A 3 21.04 25.96 -7.77
CA GLY A 3 20.64 24.94 -6.80
C GLY A 3 19.61 24.03 -7.44
N ALA A 4 19.93 22.74 -7.52
CA ALA A 4 18.95 21.71 -7.82
C ALA A 4 17.86 21.79 -6.75
N HIS A 5 16.73 22.41 -7.08
CA HIS A 5 15.48 22.17 -6.37
C HIS A 5 15.19 20.69 -6.57
N GLN A 6 15.63 19.88 -5.61
CA GLN A 6 15.12 18.53 -5.47
C GLN A 6 13.62 18.70 -5.27
N ILE A 7 12.85 18.47 -6.34
CA ILE A 7 11.41 18.34 -6.27
C ILE A 7 11.22 17.13 -5.37
N ARG A 8 11.10 17.36 -4.06
CA ARG A 8 10.65 16.33 -3.13
C ARG A 8 9.30 15.93 -3.66
N ALA A 9 9.20 14.74 -4.25
CA ALA A 9 7.92 14.18 -4.61
C ALA A 9 7.06 14.26 -3.35
N SER A 10 5.97 15.03 -3.41
CA SER A 10 5.11 15.25 -2.27
C SER A 10 4.40 13.93 -1.96
N MET A 11 4.90 13.20 -0.96
CA MET A 11 4.29 11.96 -0.51
C MET A 11 2.95 12.28 0.15
N ASN A 12 1.87 11.72 -0.38
CA ASN A 12 0.53 11.88 0.15
C ASN A 12 0.01 10.55 0.71
N ILE A 13 -0.52 10.56 1.93
CA ILE A 13 -1.14 9.38 2.53
C ILE A 13 -2.65 9.58 2.50
N VAL A 14 -3.36 8.64 1.88
CA VAL A 14 -4.79 8.71 1.62
C VAL A 14 -5.49 7.53 2.29
N ASP A 15 -6.71 7.73 2.76
CA ASP A 15 -7.55 6.66 3.29
C ASP A 15 -7.82 5.61 2.20
N LEU A 16 -7.63 4.33 2.54
CA LEU A 16 -7.85 3.22 1.62
C LEU A 16 -9.29 3.20 1.07
N ARG A 17 -10.28 3.63 1.87
CA ARG A 17 -11.71 3.72 1.51
C ARG A 17 -12.02 4.82 0.48
N GLN A 18 -11.08 5.74 0.28
CA GLN A 18 -11.14 6.81 -0.71
C GLN A 18 -10.36 6.47 -1.98
N THR A 19 -9.60 5.38 -1.97
CA THR A 19 -8.75 4.94 -3.08
C THR A 19 -9.49 3.91 -3.94
N THR A 20 -9.30 3.97 -5.27
CA THR A 20 -9.87 2.97 -6.18
C THR A 20 -8.91 1.80 -6.38
N VAL A 21 -9.44 0.60 -6.63
CA VAL A 21 -8.61 -0.59 -6.92
C VAL A 21 -7.63 -0.32 -8.06
N ARG A 22 -8.08 0.34 -9.13
CA ARG A 22 -7.22 0.70 -10.28
C ARG A 22 -5.98 1.50 -9.90
N GLN A 23 -6.06 2.38 -8.89
CA GLN A 23 -4.92 3.22 -8.49
C GLN A 23 -3.85 2.44 -7.73
N ILE A 24 -4.23 1.37 -7.01
CA ILE A 24 -3.31 0.55 -6.22
C ILE A 24 -2.91 -0.75 -6.93
N GLU A 25 -3.67 -1.19 -7.94
CA GLU A 25 -3.49 -2.47 -8.61
C GLU A 25 -2.05 -2.77 -9.05
N PRO A 26 -1.28 -1.82 -9.64
CA PRO A 26 0.13 -2.07 -9.96
C PRO A 26 1.00 -2.45 -8.75
N LEU A 27 0.70 -1.88 -7.57
CA LEU A 27 1.39 -2.19 -6.31
C LEU A 27 0.98 -3.58 -5.78
N LEU A 28 -0.31 -3.91 -5.83
CA LEU A 28 -0.81 -5.23 -5.42
C LEU A 28 -0.23 -6.35 -6.31
N GLU A 29 -0.16 -6.12 -7.61
CA GLU A 29 0.49 -7.07 -8.52
C GLU A 29 1.99 -7.21 -8.26
N GLU A 30 2.66 -6.12 -7.87
CA GLU A 30 4.06 -6.17 -7.45
C GLU A 30 4.25 -7.01 -6.20
N GLU A 31 3.41 -6.83 -5.18
CA GLU A 31 3.38 -7.64 -3.96
C GLU A 31 3.15 -9.14 -4.27
N ALA A 32 2.16 -9.45 -5.13
CA ALA A 32 1.86 -10.81 -5.54
C ALA A 32 3.07 -11.51 -6.18
N ARG A 33 3.74 -10.81 -7.11
CA ARG A 33 4.94 -11.34 -7.78
C ARG A 33 6.07 -11.51 -6.77
N HIS A 34 6.29 -10.51 -5.92
CA HIS A 34 7.36 -10.53 -4.93
C HIS A 34 7.24 -11.73 -3.99
N TRP A 35 6.04 -12.00 -3.46
CA TRP A 35 5.86 -13.13 -2.53
C TRP A 35 5.85 -14.49 -3.21
N ARG A 36 5.38 -14.57 -4.46
CA ARG A 36 5.55 -15.78 -5.25
C ARG A 36 7.02 -16.07 -5.48
N ASP A 37 7.82 -15.07 -5.82
CA ASP A 37 9.21 -15.25 -6.23
C ASP A 37 10.12 -15.51 -5.02
N GLU A 38 9.91 -14.83 -3.89
CA GLU A 38 10.72 -14.99 -2.67
C GLU A 38 10.25 -16.12 -1.76
N LEU A 39 8.93 -16.28 -1.61
CA LEU A 39 8.33 -17.18 -0.61
C LEU A 39 7.61 -18.38 -1.23
N HIS A 40 7.56 -18.48 -2.57
CA HIS A 40 6.75 -19.48 -3.28
C HIS A 40 5.28 -19.46 -2.85
N TRP A 41 4.80 -18.30 -2.41
CA TRP A 41 3.44 -18.13 -1.89
C TRP A 41 2.53 -17.47 -2.91
N ASP A 42 1.47 -18.17 -3.31
CA ASP A 42 0.42 -17.59 -4.14
C ASP A 42 -0.48 -16.67 -3.33
N TYR A 43 -0.11 -15.39 -3.27
CA TYR A 43 -0.84 -14.37 -2.52
C TYR A 43 -2.09 -13.81 -3.23
N ARG A 44 -2.35 -14.23 -4.47
CA ARG A 44 -3.41 -13.63 -5.30
C ARG A 44 -4.80 -13.75 -4.66
N GLY A 45 -5.10 -14.87 -4.00
CA GLY A 45 -6.40 -15.07 -3.34
C GLY A 45 -6.67 -14.04 -2.22
N ALA A 46 -5.64 -13.65 -1.47
CA ALA A 46 -5.78 -12.62 -0.44
C ALA A 46 -5.90 -11.22 -1.04
N LEU A 47 -5.18 -10.93 -2.13
CA LEU A 47 -5.32 -9.67 -2.86
C LEU A 47 -6.73 -9.49 -3.43
N GLU A 48 -7.34 -10.54 -3.97
CA GLU A 48 -8.73 -10.46 -4.45
C GLU A 48 -9.71 -10.14 -3.31
N LEU A 49 -9.45 -10.64 -2.09
CA LEU A 49 -10.24 -10.26 -0.92
C LEU A 49 -10.04 -8.78 -0.54
N ILE A 50 -8.80 -8.31 -0.55
CA ILE A 50 -8.46 -6.89 -0.32
C ILE A 50 -9.19 -6.01 -1.33
N LYS A 51 -9.10 -6.32 -2.63
CA LYS A 51 -9.79 -5.58 -3.70
C LYS A 51 -11.29 -5.51 -3.48
N ARG A 52 -11.94 -6.63 -3.13
CA ARG A 52 -13.38 -6.66 -2.83
C ARG A 52 -13.77 -5.76 -1.67
N PHE A 53 -12.99 -5.73 -0.58
CA PHE A 53 -13.26 -4.83 0.55
C PHE A 53 -12.99 -3.36 0.20
N MET A 54 -12.01 -3.08 -0.67
CA MET A 54 -11.80 -1.73 -1.21
C MET A 54 -12.99 -1.26 -2.05
N GLU A 55 -13.51 -2.11 -2.94
CA GLU A 55 -14.70 -1.81 -3.76
C GLU A 55 -15.92 -1.52 -2.90
N ALA A 56 -16.10 -2.28 -1.81
CA ALA A 56 -17.16 -2.05 -0.82
C ALA A 56 -16.88 -0.84 0.10
N ARG A 57 -15.73 -0.16 -0.02
CA ARG A 57 -15.24 0.90 0.89
C ARG A 57 -15.24 0.48 2.36
N ALA A 58 -15.08 -0.82 2.61
CA ALA A 58 -15.14 -1.45 3.92
C ALA A 58 -13.75 -1.77 4.49
N LEU A 59 -12.69 -1.58 3.71
CA LEU A 59 -11.31 -1.80 4.17
C LEU A 59 -10.72 -0.51 4.75
N ALA A 60 -10.58 -0.44 6.07
CA ALA A 60 -9.92 0.68 6.73
C ALA A 60 -8.40 0.55 6.61
N GLY A 61 -7.71 1.66 6.37
CA GLY A 61 -6.26 1.64 6.12
C GLY A 61 -5.78 2.89 5.42
N CYS A 62 -4.56 2.83 4.91
CA CYS A 62 -3.97 3.93 4.17
C CYS A 62 -3.12 3.46 2.98
N VAL A 63 -3.07 4.30 1.95
CA VAL A 63 -2.18 4.16 0.79
C VAL A 63 -1.28 5.38 0.75
N ALA A 64 0.03 5.17 0.66
CA ALA A 64 0.99 6.20 0.36
C ALA A 64 1.15 6.34 -1.17
N PHE A 65 0.97 7.55 -1.68
CA PHE A 65 1.24 7.91 -3.05
C PHE A 65 2.48 8.81 -3.12
N GLU A 66 3.40 8.49 -4.04
CA GLU A 66 4.56 9.31 -4.35
C GLU A 66 4.65 9.49 -5.88
N GLY A 67 4.65 10.74 -6.35
CA GLY A 67 4.60 11.03 -7.78
C GLY A 67 3.34 10.52 -8.49
N GLY A 68 2.22 10.36 -7.75
CA GLY A 68 0.97 9.81 -8.27
C GLY A 68 0.94 8.28 -8.37
N MET A 69 2.03 7.59 -8.03
CA MET A 69 2.09 6.13 -7.97
C MET A 69 1.87 5.65 -6.54
N ALA A 70 1.10 4.57 -6.38
CA ALA A 70 0.99 3.90 -5.08
C ALA A 70 2.35 3.31 -4.70
N ALA A 71 2.93 3.82 -3.62
CA ALA A 71 4.25 3.47 -3.14
C ALA A 71 4.21 2.44 -2.01
N GLY A 72 3.12 2.43 -1.22
CA GLY A 72 2.89 1.46 -0.18
C GLY A 72 1.46 1.52 0.34
N TYR A 73 1.02 0.49 1.05
CA TYR A 73 -0.26 0.48 1.74
C TYR A 73 -0.20 -0.32 3.04
N SER A 74 -1.20 -0.11 3.88
CA SER A 74 -1.52 -0.95 5.01
C SER A 74 -3.03 -0.89 5.25
N PHE A 75 -3.57 -1.93 5.88
CA PHE A 75 -4.95 -1.91 6.36
C PHE A 75 -5.02 -2.39 7.80
N TYR A 76 -6.14 -2.09 8.45
CA TYR A 76 -6.41 -2.62 9.77
C TYR A 76 -7.86 -3.07 9.93
N VAL A 77 -8.06 -4.02 10.82
CA VAL A 77 -9.37 -4.52 11.24
C VAL A 77 -9.45 -4.38 12.75
N LEU A 78 -10.59 -3.90 13.24
CA LEU A 78 -10.88 -3.82 14.67
C LEU A 78 -11.81 -4.98 15.03
N GLU A 79 -11.37 -5.85 15.93
CA GLU A 79 -12.16 -6.94 16.49
C GLU A 79 -12.31 -6.72 18.00
N GLU A 80 -13.47 -6.23 18.43
CA GLU A 80 -13.80 -5.94 19.83
C GLU A 80 -12.68 -5.18 20.59
N GLN A 81 -11.80 -5.92 21.29
CA GLN A 81 -10.73 -5.38 22.13
C GLN A 81 -9.34 -5.45 21.47
N LYS A 82 -9.22 -5.87 20.21
CA LYS A 82 -7.94 -5.96 19.49
C LYS A 82 -8.00 -5.31 18.11
N GLY A 83 -6.89 -4.73 17.70
CA GLY A 83 -6.66 -4.26 16.33
C GLY A 83 -5.67 -5.19 15.63
N LEU A 84 -5.99 -5.57 14.40
CA LEU A 84 -5.10 -6.32 13.52
C LEU A 84 -4.65 -5.40 12.38
N ILE A 85 -3.34 -5.24 12.22
CA ILE A 85 -2.77 -4.55 11.05
C ILE A 85 -2.35 -5.63 10.05
N GLY A 86 -2.70 -5.44 8.78
CA GLY A 86 -2.40 -6.36 7.69
C GLY A 86 -1.95 -5.63 6.44
N GLY A 87 -1.36 -6.39 5.50
CA GLY A 87 -0.98 -5.90 4.18
C GLY A 87 0.01 -4.72 4.20
N LEU A 88 0.87 -4.63 5.23
CA LEU A 88 1.92 -3.62 5.26
C LEU A 88 2.96 -3.94 4.18
N TYR A 89 2.84 -3.28 3.05
CA TYR A 89 3.73 -3.47 1.91
C TYR A 89 4.18 -2.12 1.38
N VAL A 90 5.49 -2.02 1.11
CA VAL A 90 6.09 -0.85 0.44
C VAL A 90 6.93 -1.36 -0.71
N SER A 91 6.69 -0.81 -1.90
CA SER A 91 7.45 -1.16 -3.09
C SER A 91 8.95 -0.87 -2.89
N CYS A 92 9.81 -1.75 -3.41
CA CYS A 92 11.27 -1.59 -3.34
C CYS A 92 11.79 -0.38 -4.14
N LYS A 93 10.93 0.24 -4.96
CA LYS A 93 11.22 1.46 -5.72
C LYS A 93 11.25 2.72 -4.84
N PHE A 94 10.79 2.64 -3.59
CA PHE A 94 10.68 3.75 -2.66
C PHE A 94 11.43 3.48 -1.35
N ALA A 95 11.55 4.50 -0.50
CA ALA A 95 12.23 4.39 0.79
C ALA A 95 11.42 3.55 1.80
N GLN A 96 11.55 2.22 1.72
CA GLN A 96 10.72 1.25 2.44
C GLN A 96 10.63 1.49 3.94
N GLU A 97 11.76 1.74 4.62
CA GLU A 97 11.76 1.97 6.06
C GLU A 97 11.00 3.25 6.44
N ALA A 98 11.26 4.35 5.72
CA ALA A 98 10.64 5.64 6.00
C ALA A 98 9.14 5.63 5.69
N LEU A 99 8.72 5.00 4.58
CA LEU A 99 7.31 4.86 4.23
C LEU A 99 6.58 3.89 5.17
N GLY A 100 7.19 2.74 5.48
CA GLY A 100 6.61 1.73 6.35
C GLY A 100 6.28 2.29 7.73
N ARG A 101 7.17 3.11 8.31
CA ARG A 101 6.92 3.80 9.59
C ARG A 101 5.77 4.81 9.54
N ARG A 102 5.43 5.34 8.37
CA ARG A 102 4.30 6.29 8.21
C ARG A 102 2.96 5.59 7.95
N LEU A 103 3.00 4.32 7.56
CA LEU A 103 1.83 3.47 7.32
C LEU A 103 1.39 2.69 8.57
N LEU A 104 2.12 2.84 9.68
CA LEU A 104 1.84 2.33 11.02
C LEU A 104 1.40 3.47 11.93
#